data_AF-A0A2N3HV90-F1
#
_entry.id   AF-A0A2N3HV90-F1
#
_cell.length_a   1.000
_cell.length_b   1.000
_cell.length_c   1.000
_cell.angle_alpha   90.00
_cell.angle_beta   90.00
_cell.angle_gamma   90.00
#
_symmetry.space_group_name_H-M   'P 1'
#
loop_
_entity.id
_entity.type
_entity.pdbx_description
1 polymer ?
#
loop_
_entity_poly.entity_id
_entity_poly.type
_entity_poly.pdbx_seq_one_letter_code
_entity_poly.pdbx_strand_id
1 'polypeptide(L)'
;MYKAFHTQRDDYSSMVIPKAFGTIWQKLKVIINMKKQKIIILTVLLFSFQITFCQNKFEKLPEQKTDKGKIEFASKIACSYFETLKTGNHYDFKDEATIQFKKSMTPELQMQSYLQIKQAVGNFKSIYYSETWIENEKRGIEIIRFKGKFERSIVPLEIRVVINSSNKIAGFWIKPWKDNLNES
;
A
#
# COMPACT_ATOMS: atom_id res chain seq x y z
N MET A 1 -70.61 73.29 -5.00
CA MET A 1 -69.53 73.19 -4.00
C MET A 1 -68.82 71.89 -4.29
N TYR A 2 -67.61 71.76 -4.83
CA TYR A 2 -66.35 72.52 -4.72
C TYR A 2 -65.63 72.61 -6.10
N LYS A 3 -64.80 73.64 -6.27
CA LYS A 3 -63.98 73.92 -7.47
C LYS A 3 -62.76 72.97 -7.56
N ALA A 4 -62.49 72.50 -8.78
CA ALA A 4 -61.29 71.77 -9.15
C ALA A 4 -60.08 72.72 -9.35
N PHE A 5 -58.92 72.34 -8.83
CA PHE A 5 -57.63 72.97 -9.10
C PHE A 5 -56.86 72.12 -10.10
N HIS A 6 -56.62 72.66 -11.30
CA HIS A 6 -55.60 72.15 -12.23
C HIS A 6 -54.24 72.69 -11.81
N THR A 7 -53.25 71.79 -11.65
CA THR A 7 -51.83 72.17 -11.59
C THR A 7 -51.06 71.37 -12.62
N GLN A 8 -50.43 72.10 -13.52
CA GLN A 8 -49.53 71.70 -14.58
C GLN A 8 -48.15 71.34 -14.00
N ARG A 9 -47.50 70.26 -14.46
CA ARG A 9 -46.04 70.11 -14.30
C ARG A 9 -45.42 69.13 -15.31
N ASP A 10 -44.80 69.74 -16.31
CA ASP A 10 -43.49 69.50 -16.92
C ASP A 10 -43.09 68.10 -17.40
N ASP A 11 -43.11 67.99 -18.74
CA ASP A 11 -42.32 67.09 -19.57
C ASP A 11 -40.82 67.20 -19.24
N TYR A 12 -40.24 66.16 -18.64
CA TYR A 12 -38.79 65.97 -18.63
C TYR A 12 -38.37 65.15 -19.85
N SER A 13 -38.08 65.93 -20.89
CA SER A 13 -37.34 65.56 -22.08
C SER A 13 -36.07 64.76 -21.78
N SER A 14 -35.98 63.59 -22.42
CA SER A 14 -34.77 62.95 -22.97
C SER A 14 -33.41 63.28 -22.33
N MET A 15 -33.09 62.63 -21.21
CA MET A 15 -31.71 62.57 -20.74
C MET A 15 -30.93 61.51 -21.55
N VAL A 16 -30.17 61.98 -22.54
CA VAL A 16 -29.26 61.16 -23.36
C VAL A 16 -28.11 60.67 -22.47
N ILE A 17 -28.14 59.39 -22.10
CA ILE A 17 -27.04 58.73 -21.40
C ILE A 17 -25.85 58.62 -22.37
N PRO A 18 -24.67 59.17 -22.04
CA PRO A 18 -23.50 59.10 -22.91
C PRO A 18 -23.04 57.64 -23.07
N LYS A 19 -22.95 57.16 -24.32
CA LYS A 19 -22.51 55.80 -24.72
C LYS A 19 -21.10 55.41 -24.23
N ALA A 20 -20.34 56.31 -23.62
CA ALA A 20 -18.98 56.06 -23.14
C ALA A 20 -18.90 55.29 -21.80
N PHE A 21 -19.99 55.22 -21.02
CA PHE A 21 -19.97 54.50 -19.74
C PHE A 21 -20.12 52.97 -19.85
N GLY A 22 -20.64 52.46 -20.98
CA GLY A 22 -20.87 51.02 -21.17
C GLY A 22 -19.58 50.21 -21.33
N THR A 23 -18.57 50.76 -22.01
CA THR A 23 -17.32 50.06 -22.34
C THR A 23 -16.39 49.91 -21.14
N ILE A 24 -16.40 50.87 -20.21
CA ILE A 24 -15.58 50.83 -18.99
C ILE A 24 -16.15 49.78 -18.01
N TRP A 25 -17.46 49.71 -17.87
CA TRP A 25 -18.13 48.74 -17.00
C TRP A 25 -17.98 47.29 -17.49
N GLN A 26 -18.00 47.06 -18.81
CA GLN A 26 -17.75 45.72 -19.35
C GLN A 26 -16.29 45.26 -19.15
N LYS A 27 -15.30 46.15 -19.32
CA LYS A 27 -13.89 45.82 -19.05
C LYS A 27 -13.63 45.50 -17.57
N LEU A 28 -14.24 46.25 -16.64
CA LEU A 28 -14.14 45.96 -15.20
C LEU A 28 -14.78 44.61 -14.80
N LYS A 29 -15.93 44.27 -15.40
CA LYS A 29 -16.62 42.99 -15.14
C LYS A 29 -15.78 41.78 -15.56
N VAL A 30 -15.07 41.86 -16.70
CA VAL A 30 -14.15 40.82 -17.18
C VAL A 30 -12.94 40.66 -16.25
N ILE A 31 -12.33 41.76 -15.80
CA ILE A 31 -11.17 41.72 -14.89
C ILE A 31 -11.53 41.09 -13.53
N ILE A 32 -12.71 41.40 -12.98
CA ILE A 32 -13.20 40.82 -11.72
C ILE A 32 -13.48 39.31 -11.89
N ASN A 33 -14.05 38.89 -13.02
CA ASN A 33 -14.32 37.47 -13.29
C ASN A 33 -13.03 36.66 -13.49
N MET A 34 -12.00 37.24 -14.13
CA MET A 34 -10.70 36.60 -14.30
C MET A 34 -9.93 36.44 -12.98
N LYS A 35 -10.07 37.38 -12.03
CA LYS A 35 -9.45 37.25 -10.69
C LYS A 35 -10.11 36.17 -9.84
N LYS A 36 -11.43 35.99 -9.93
CA LYS A 36 -12.16 34.91 -9.24
C LYS A 36 -11.80 33.52 -9.78
N GLN A 37 -11.64 33.37 -11.09
CA GLN A 37 -11.20 32.10 -11.70
C GLN A 37 -9.78 31.72 -11.28
N LYS A 38 -8.85 32.68 -11.18
CA LYS A 38 -7.47 32.41 -10.71
C LYS A 38 -7.42 31.97 -9.24
N ILE A 39 -8.29 32.51 -8.38
CA ILE A 39 -8.37 32.10 -6.97
C ILE A 39 -8.93 30.67 -6.85
N ILE A 40 -9.95 30.31 -7.63
CA ILE A 40 -10.53 28.95 -7.62
C ILE A 40 -9.51 27.91 -8.08
N ILE A 41 -8.74 28.21 -9.14
CA ILE A 41 -7.69 27.30 -9.63
C ILE A 41 -6.59 27.10 -8.58
N LEU A 42 -6.23 28.16 -7.84
CA LEU A 42 -5.23 28.08 -6.76
C LEU A 42 -5.72 27.23 -5.58
N THR A 43 -6.99 27.33 -5.21
CA THR A 43 -7.59 26.52 -4.13
C THR A 43 -7.71 25.04 -4.50
N VAL A 44 -8.00 24.71 -5.77
CA VAL A 44 -8.07 23.32 -6.25
C VAL A 44 -6.67 22.66 -6.29
N LEU A 45 -5.63 23.43 -6.61
CA LEU A 45 -4.23 22.96 -6.57
C LEU A 45 -3.69 22.78 -5.14
N LEU A 46 -4.20 23.52 -4.16
CA LEU A 46 -3.83 23.36 -2.74
C LEU A 46 -4.56 22.19 -2.06
N PHE A 47 -5.71 21.75 -2.58
CA PHE A 47 -6.50 20.66 -2.01
C PHE A 47 -6.15 19.27 -2.57
N SER A 48 -5.38 19.18 -3.66
CA SER A 48 -4.89 17.91 -4.21
C SER A 48 -3.68 17.34 -3.47
N PHE A 49 -3.15 18.05 -2.47
CA PHE A 49 -2.18 17.53 -1.49
C PHE A 49 -2.89 16.74 -0.37
N GLN A 50 -3.86 15.90 -0.74
CA GLN A 50 -4.38 14.89 0.18
C GLN A 50 -3.27 13.86 0.36
N ILE A 51 -2.59 14.00 1.50
CA ILE A 51 -1.61 13.10 2.06
C ILE A 51 -2.15 11.68 1.89
N THR A 52 -1.60 10.93 0.94
CA THR A 52 -1.81 9.50 0.87
C THR A 52 -1.11 8.93 2.09
N PHE A 53 -1.81 8.87 3.21
CA PHE A 53 -1.35 8.20 4.41
C PHE A 53 -1.34 6.71 4.06
N CYS A 54 -0.23 6.24 3.48
CA CYS A 54 0.04 4.82 3.35
C CYS A 54 0.03 4.24 4.75
N GLN A 55 -1.12 3.67 5.14
CA GLN A 55 -1.20 2.86 6.34
C GLN A 55 -0.28 1.68 6.12
N ASN A 56 0.87 1.69 6.80
CA ASN A 56 1.75 0.54 6.86
C ASN A 56 0.92 -0.63 7.42
N LYS A 57 0.68 -1.65 6.60
CA LYS A 57 -0.13 -2.81 7.00
C LYS A 57 0.58 -3.62 8.10
N PHE A 58 1.90 -3.62 8.06
CA PHE A 58 2.74 -4.34 9.00
C PHE A 58 3.74 -3.41 9.69
N GLU A 59 4.02 -3.71 10.96
CA GLU A 59 5.06 -3.09 11.76
C GLU A 59 6.14 -4.12 12.11
N LYS A 60 7.40 -3.69 12.04
CA LYS A 60 8.55 -4.51 12.44
C LYS A 60 8.62 -4.60 13.95
N LEU A 61 8.65 -5.81 14.49
CA LEU A 61 8.87 -6.01 15.91
C LEU A 61 10.33 -5.73 16.29
N PRO A 62 10.58 -5.01 17.40
CA PRO A 62 11.92 -4.93 17.96
C PRO A 62 12.34 -6.30 18.48
N GLU A 63 13.62 -6.64 18.36
CA GLU A 63 14.16 -7.98 18.66
C GLU A 63 13.76 -8.48 20.06
N GLN A 64 13.72 -7.60 21.05
CA GLN A 64 13.35 -7.93 22.43
C GLN A 64 11.89 -8.38 22.60
N LYS A 65 11.01 -7.99 21.66
CA LYS A 65 9.60 -8.40 21.64
C LYS A 65 9.34 -9.60 20.73
N THR A 66 10.37 -10.13 20.07
CA THR A 66 10.21 -11.28 19.17
C THR A 66 10.13 -12.58 19.95
N ASP A 67 9.23 -13.47 19.53
CA ASP A 67 9.07 -14.79 20.14
C ASP A 67 10.12 -15.75 19.57
N LYS A 68 11.16 -16.04 20.37
CA LYS A 68 12.25 -16.94 19.99
C LYS A 68 11.76 -18.35 19.66
N GLY A 69 10.70 -18.83 20.33
CA GLY A 69 10.12 -20.14 20.08
C GLY A 69 9.48 -20.22 18.69
N LYS A 70 8.78 -19.15 18.27
CA LYS A 70 8.23 -19.07 16.90
C LYS A 70 9.31 -18.94 15.84
N ILE A 71 10.38 -18.19 16.12
CA ILE A 71 11.54 -18.09 15.22
C ILE A 71 12.17 -19.47 15.02
N GLU A 72 12.43 -20.21 16.10
CA GLU A 72 13.01 -21.55 16.05
C GLU A 72 12.09 -22.53 15.31
N PHE A 73 10.79 -22.51 15.63
CA PHE A 73 9.78 -23.31 14.94
C PHE A 73 9.78 -23.04 13.43
N ALA A 74 9.66 -21.78 13.02
CA ALA A 74 9.66 -21.39 11.62
C ALA A 74 10.99 -21.77 10.92
N SER A 75 12.12 -21.59 11.61
CA SER A 75 13.44 -21.96 11.11
C SER A 75 13.54 -23.47 10.87
N LYS A 76 13.10 -24.27 11.83
CA LYS A 76 13.13 -25.74 11.74
C LYS A 76 12.30 -26.23 10.57
N ILE A 77 11.07 -25.71 10.41
CA ILE A 77 10.21 -26.08 9.30
C ILE A 77 10.82 -25.67 7.96
N ALA A 78 11.31 -24.42 7.84
CA ALA A 78 11.94 -23.95 6.61
C ALA A 78 13.17 -24.79 6.22
N CYS A 79 14.07 -25.09 7.17
CA CYS A 79 15.22 -25.97 6.92
C CYS A 79 14.78 -27.37 6.48
N SER A 80 13.82 -27.97 7.19
CA SER A 80 13.36 -29.34 6.91
C SER A 80 12.67 -29.43 5.56
N TYR A 81 11.91 -28.40 5.19
CA TYR A 81 11.30 -28.24 3.87
C TYR A 81 12.37 -28.27 2.78
N PHE A 82 13.37 -27.38 2.83
CA PHE A 82 14.38 -27.31 1.77
C PHE A 82 15.29 -28.53 1.71
N GLU A 83 15.71 -29.09 2.84
CA GLU A 83 16.55 -30.29 2.85
C GLU A 83 15.79 -31.50 2.27
N THR A 84 14.49 -31.62 2.54
CA THR A 84 13.65 -32.67 1.93
C THR A 84 13.54 -32.49 0.42
N LEU A 85 13.29 -31.27 -0.06
CA LEU A 85 13.21 -31.01 -1.51
C LEU A 85 14.56 -31.20 -2.22
N LYS A 86 15.66 -30.90 -1.54
CA LYS A 86 17.02 -31.07 -2.04
C LYS A 86 17.37 -32.53 -2.34
N THR A 87 16.80 -33.48 -1.60
CA THR A 87 16.96 -34.92 -1.88
C THR A 87 15.97 -35.46 -2.92
N GLY A 88 15.14 -34.61 -3.53
CA GLY A 88 14.13 -35.02 -4.51
C GLY A 88 12.82 -35.54 -3.90
N ASN A 89 12.64 -35.39 -2.58
CA ASN A 89 11.38 -35.74 -1.89
C ASN A 89 10.45 -34.52 -1.80
N HIS A 90 9.25 -34.70 -1.23
CA HIS A 90 8.33 -33.61 -0.90
C HIS A 90 8.15 -33.52 0.62
N TYR A 91 7.86 -32.31 1.12
CA TYR A 91 7.64 -32.09 2.55
C TYR A 91 6.15 -32.23 2.88
N ASP A 92 5.83 -33.10 3.83
CA ASP A 92 4.47 -33.30 4.33
C ASP A 92 4.20 -32.42 5.54
N PHE A 93 3.51 -31.31 5.30
CA PHE A 93 3.00 -30.45 6.37
C PHE A 93 1.90 -31.18 7.18
N LYS A 94 2.07 -31.29 8.50
CA LYS A 94 1.13 -31.97 9.40
C LYS A 94 0.25 -30.98 10.16
N ASP A 95 0.29 -31.00 11.47
CA ASP A 95 -0.49 -30.13 12.36
C ASP A 95 0.10 -28.73 12.49
N GLU A 96 1.36 -28.55 12.08
CA GLU A 96 2.08 -27.27 12.08
C GLU A 96 1.52 -26.24 11.10
N ALA A 97 0.70 -26.66 10.14
CA ALA A 97 0.17 -25.82 9.08
C ALA A 97 -1.36 -25.79 9.02
N THR A 98 -1.90 -24.68 8.51
CA THR A 98 -3.34 -24.54 8.26
C THR A 98 -3.80 -25.49 7.15
N ILE A 99 -5.04 -25.97 7.22
CA ILE A 99 -5.61 -26.87 6.20
C ILE A 99 -5.54 -26.24 4.80
N GLN A 100 -5.84 -24.94 4.70
CA GLN A 100 -5.79 -24.22 3.43
C GLN A 100 -4.37 -24.18 2.86
N PHE A 101 -3.36 -23.85 3.68
CA PHE A 101 -1.98 -23.83 3.23
C PHE A 101 -1.52 -25.22 2.77
N LYS A 102 -1.85 -26.28 3.51
CA LYS A 102 -1.53 -27.66 3.13
C LYS A 102 -2.10 -28.04 1.77
N LYS A 103 -3.36 -27.69 1.51
CA LYS A 103 -4.01 -27.94 0.21
C LYS A 103 -3.32 -27.22 -0.94
N SER A 104 -2.70 -26.06 -0.68
CA SER A 104 -1.98 -25.30 -1.70
C SER A 104 -0.56 -25.81 -1.98
N MET A 105 0.03 -26.62 -1.09
CA MET A 105 1.42 -27.08 -1.19
C MET A 105 1.50 -28.52 -1.69
N THR A 106 1.02 -28.79 -2.90
CA THR A 106 1.09 -30.14 -3.49
C THR A 106 2.54 -30.56 -3.77
N PRO A 107 2.85 -31.87 -3.79
CA PRO A 107 4.20 -32.35 -4.09
C PRO A 107 4.77 -31.79 -5.40
N GLU A 108 3.94 -31.71 -6.44
CA GLU A 108 4.32 -31.18 -7.75
C GLU A 108 4.71 -29.71 -7.66
N LEU A 109 3.90 -28.88 -6.98
CA LEU A 109 4.18 -27.46 -6.82
C LEU A 109 5.44 -27.23 -6.00
N GLN A 110 5.63 -27.99 -4.91
CA GLN A 110 6.82 -27.89 -4.07
C GLN A 110 8.08 -28.20 -4.89
N MET A 111 8.08 -29.31 -5.63
CA MET A 111 9.24 -29.72 -6.42
C MET A 111 9.51 -28.76 -7.58
N GLN A 112 8.47 -28.35 -8.31
CA GLN A 112 8.61 -27.38 -9.41
C GLN A 112 9.20 -26.05 -8.91
N SER A 113 8.69 -25.53 -7.80
CA SER A 113 9.18 -24.28 -7.20
C SER A 113 10.65 -24.42 -6.79
N TYR A 114 11.02 -25.53 -6.14
CA TYR A 114 12.41 -25.76 -5.74
C TYR A 114 13.35 -25.93 -6.93
N LEU A 115 12.94 -26.63 -7.99
CA LEU A 115 13.73 -26.78 -9.21
C LEU A 115 14.01 -25.43 -9.88
N GLN A 116 13.02 -24.53 -9.94
CA GLN A 116 13.21 -23.18 -10.48
C GLN A 116 14.24 -22.39 -9.65
N ILE A 117 14.14 -22.46 -8.32
CA ILE A 117 15.12 -21.81 -7.42
C ILE A 117 16.50 -22.44 -7.59
N LYS A 118 16.60 -23.77 -7.62
CA LYS A 118 17.86 -24.49 -7.79
C LYS A 118 18.55 -24.16 -9.12
N GLN A 119 17.78 -23.99 -10.19
CA GLN A 119 18.32 -23.55 -11.48
C GLN A 119 18.88 -22.14 -11.38
N ALA A 120 18.14 -21.21 -10.77
CA ALA A 120 18.54 -19.81 -10.66
C ALA A 120 19.73 -19.60 -9.71
N VAL A 121 19.69 -20.14 -8.49
CA VAL A 121 20.63 -19.80 -7.40
C VAL A 121 21.33 -21.00 -6.76
N GLY A 122 21.16 -22.20 -7.30
CA GLY A 122 21.82 -23.43 -6.82
C GLY A 122 21.13 -24.06 -5.60
N ASN A 123 21.73 -25.10 -5.02
CA ASN A 123 21.10 -25.82 -3.91
C ASN A 123 21.05 -24.97 -2.64
N PHE A 124 20.02 -25.23 -1.83
CA PHE A 124 19.91 -24.68 -0.48
C PHE A 124 21.08 -25.10 0.42
N LYS A 125 21.54 -24.18 1.28
CA LYS A 125 22.61 -24.40 2.27
C LYS A 125 22.17 -24.12 3.70
N SER A 126 21.60 -22.95 3.95
CA SER A 126 21.20 -22.55 5.30
C SER A 126 20.24 -21.36 5.27
N ILE A 127 19.62 -21.07 6.41
CA ILE A 127 18.88 -19.82 6.66
C ILE A 127 19.42 -19.14 7.91
N TYR A 128 19.24 -17.82 7.96
CA TYR A 128 19.52 -17.01 9.14
C TYR A 128 18.32 -16.11 9.43
N TYR A 129 17.91 -16.05 10.69
CA TYR A 129 16.87 -15.11 11.11
C TYR A 129 17.30 -13.68 10.81
N SER A 130 16.37 -12.86 10.32
CA SER A 130 16.62 -11.45 10.05
C SER A 130 15.64 -10.54 10.79
N GLU A 131 14.34 -10.79 10.71
CA GLU A 131 13.35 -9.93 11.35
C GLU A 131 11.95 -10.54 11.40
N THR A 132 11.14 -10.02 12.32
CA THR A 132 9.73 -10.38 12.50
C THR A 132 8.85 -9.15 12.34
N TRP A 133 7.72 -9.31 11.65
CA TRP A 133 6.71 -8.26 11.47
C TRP A 133 5.34 -8.75 11.92
N ILE A 134 4.50 -7.82 12.39
CA ILE A 134 3.13 -8.10 12.81
C ILE A 134 2.14 -7.19 12.09
N GLU A 135 0.91 -7.64 11.93
CA GLU A 135 -0.18 -6.81 11.40
C GLU A 135 -0.68 -5.81 12.46
N ASN A 136 -0.83 -4.54 12.07
CA ASN A 136 -1.10 -3.44 13.00
C ASN A 136 -2.51 -3.48 13.62
N GLU A 137 -3.53 -3.84 12.84
CA GLU A 137 -4.93 -3.71 13.26
C GLU A 137 -5.53 -5.01 13.83
N LYS A 138 -4.96 -6.15 13.46
CA LYS A 138 -5.40 -7.47 13.92
C LYS A 138 -4.15 -8.27 14.26
N ARG A 139 -3.86 -8.44 15.55
CA ARG A 139 -2.75 -9.28 16.05
C ARG A 139 -2.99 -10.76 15.78
N GLY A 140 -3.10 -11.12 14.50
CA GLY A 140 -3.41 -12.48 14.06
C GLY A 140 -2.43 -13.03 13.05
N ILE A 141 -1.53 -12.21 12.52
CA ILE A 141 -0.53 -12.64 11.55
C ILE A 141 0.84 -12.13 11.98
N GLU A 142 1.80 -13.05 12.02
CA GLU A 142 3.20 -12.79 12.27
C GLU A 142 4.02 -13.28 11.08
N ILE A 143 4.89 -12.42 10.56
CA ILE A 143 5.71 -12.67 9.38
C ILE A 143 7.16 -12.77 9.85
N ILE A 144 7.70 -13.98 9.84
CA ILE A 144 9.09 -14.26 10.20
C ILE A 144 9.90 -14.34 8.90
N ARG A 145 10.88 -13.45 8.76
CA ARG A 145 11.71 -13.30 7.57
C ARG A 145 13.11 -13.83 7.87
N PHE A 146 13.56 -14.76 7.03
CA PHE A 146 14.90 -15.32 7.05
C PHE A 146 15.66 -14.90 5.79
N LYS A 147 16.97 -14.77 5.90
CA LYS A 147 17.88 -14.70 4.76
C LYS A 147 18.39 -16.10 4.44
N GLY A 148 18.02 -16.62 3.28
CA GLY A 148 18.46 -17.91 2.76
C GLY A 148 19.80 -17.81 2.02
N LYS A 149 20.67 -18.78 2.27
CA LYS A 149 21.95 -18.97 1.59
C LYS A 149 21.83 -20.15 0.62
N PHE A 150 22.13 -19.91 -0.65
CA PHE A 150 22.17 -20.92 -1.71
C PHE A 150 23.52 -20.89 -2.42
N GLU A 151 23.90 -21.99 -3.08
CA GLU A 151 25.24 -22.19 -3.65
C GLU A 151 25.74 -21.07 -4.56
N ARG A 152 24.87 -20.52 -5.40
CA ARG A 152 25.20 -19.53 -6.42
C ARG A 152 24.54 -18.18 -6.16
N SER A 153 23.93 -17.98 -4.99
CA SER A 153 23.25 -16.73 -4.67
C SER A 153 24.25 -15.64 -4.33
N ILE A 154 24.26 -14.56 -5.11
CA ILE A 154 25.07 -13.36 -4.86
C ILE A 154 24.39 -12.46 -3.82
N VAL A 155 23.05 -12.39 -3.89
CA VAL A 155 22.21 -11.64 -2.95
C VAL A 155 21.44 -12.60 -2.05
N PRO A 156 21.11 -12.23 -0.81
CA PRO A 156 20.28 -13.07 0.04
C PRO A 156 18.87 -13.18 -0.55
N LEU A 157 18.33 -14.40 -0.58
CA LEU A 157 16.90 -14.60 -0.82
C LEU A 157 16.15 -14.51 0.50
N GLU A 158 15.00 -13.86 0.48
CA GLU A 158 14.06 -13.92 1.59
C GLU A 158 13.34 -15.26 1.57
N ILE A 159 13.40 -15.96 2.70
CA ILE A 159 12.49 -17.07 3.03
C ILE A 159 11.54 -16.53 4.09
N ARG A 160 10.26 -16.42 3.73
CA ARG A 160 9.21 -15.85 4.56
C ARG A 160 8.31 -16.94 5.08
N VAL A 161 8.17 -17.04 6.39
CA VAL A 161 7.20 -17.91 7.05
C VAL A 161 6.14 -17.04 7.70
N VAL A 162 4.87 -17.32 7.41
CA VAL A 162 3.74 -16.58 7.98
C VAL A 162 2.99 -17.48 8.94
N ILE A 163 2.89 -17.03 10.18
CA ILE A 163 2.26 -17.73 11.29
C ILE A 163 0.97 -17.00 11.63
N ASN A 164 -0.14 -17.74 11.77
CA ASN A 164 -1.42 -17.18 12.18
C ASN A 164 -1.59 -17.13 13.72
N SER A 165 -2.72 -16.61 14.18
CA SER A 165 -3.08 -16.51 15.61
C SER A 165 -3.13 -17.86 16.34
N SER A 166 -3.29 -18.96 15.61
CA SER A 166 -3.29 -20.32 16.17
C SER A 166 -1.89 -20.97 16.18
N ASN A 167 -0.83 -20.18 15.96
CA ASN A 167 0.55 -20.65 15.84
C ASN A 167 0.76 -21.70 14.74
N LYS A 168 0.00 -21.61 13.65
CA LYS A 168 0.15 -22.46 12.47
C LYS A 168 0.69 -21.70 11.28
N ILE A 169 1.45 -22.38 10.44
CA ILE A 169 1.91 -21.86 9.16
C ILE A 169 0.69 -21.65 8.25
N ALA A 170 0.47 -20.38 7.90
CA ALA A 170 -0.56 -19.93 6.98
C ALA A 170 0.03 -19.53 5.62
N GLY A 171 1.35 -19.44 5.52
CA GLY A 171 2.01 -19.15 4.26
C GLY A 171 3.53 -19.28 4.29
N PHE A 172 4.11 -19.48 3.11
CA PHE A 172 5.53 -19.69 2.90
C PHE A 172 5.92 -19.11 1.54
N TRP A 173 6.91 -18.22 1.49
CA TRP A 173 7.35 -17.58 0.23
C TRP A 173 8.85 -17.50 0.14
N ILE A 174 9.33 -17.49 -1.10
CA ILE A 174 10.75 -17.33 -1.44
C ILE A 174 10.82 -16.24 -2.50
N LYS A 175 11.59 -15.20 -2.23
CA LYS A 175 11.70 -14.04 -3.13
C LYS A 175 12.99 -13.26 -2.91
N PRO A 176 13.36 -12.32 -3.80
CA PRO A 176 14.46 -11.41 -3.53
C PRO A 176 14.24 -10.63 -2.24
N TRP A 177 15.31 -10.42 -1.47
CA TRP A 177 15.25 -9.61 -0.26
C TRP A 177 14.91 -8.14 -0.58
N LYS A 178 13.96 -7.58 0.16
CA LYS A 178 13.63 -6.15 0.18
C LYS A 178 13.71 -5.65 1.62
N ASP A 179 14.31 -4.49 1.88
CA ASP A 179 14.46 -4.02 3.26
C ASP A 179 13.13 -3.64 3.92
N ASN A 180 12.21 -3.05 3.15
CA ASN A 180 10.89 -2.69 3.64
C ASN A 180 9.84 -3.74 3.23
N LEU A 181 9.13 -4.29 4.22
CA LEU A 181 8.06 -5.24 3.98
C LEU A 181 6.85 -4.61 3.26
N ASN A 182 6.60 -3.32 3.47
CA ASN A 182 5.44 -2.60 2.94
C ASN A 182 5.62 -2.13 1.48
N GLU A 183 6.82 -2.29 0.90
CA GLU A 183 7.13 -2.00 -0.52
C GLU A 183 6.98 -3.25 -1.41
N SER A 184 6.21 -4.23 -0.94
CA SER A 184 6.11 -5.56 -1.55
C SER A 184 5.42 -5.54 -2.89
#